data_AF-A0A969Q5J7-F1
#
_entry.id   AF-A0A969Q5J7-F1
#
_cell.length_a   1.000
_cell.length_b   1.000
_cell.length_c   1.000
_cell.angle_alpha   90.00
_cell.angle_beta   90.00
_cell.angle_gamma   90.00
#
_symmetry.space_group_name_H-M   'P 1'
#
loop_
_entity.id
_entity.type
_entity.pdbx_description
1 polymer ?
#
loop_
_entity_poly.entity_id
_entity_poly.type
_entity_poly.pdbx_seq_one_letter_code
_entity_poly.pdbx_strand_id
1 'polypeptide(L)'
;MYATKTTAKPLLLWRGSTLDNFTLQLTQSGLSQVMAHLTKQPYLKDFVAGNYTGNLPAAVASSLARLTQDALYVGTISDPNSNQKIRVFESTTESGSDYQILALTVSKTESTIISVRLVPQREETEYFLGAVIKGLGTIATKVAPKVLPKIGKAASRTLQKARPLGRRTLQKARPL
;
A
#
# COMPACT_ATOMS: atom_id res chain seq x y z
N MET A 1 1.73 -41.21 29.24
CA MET A 1 0.85 -40.80 28.12
C MET A 1 1.51 -39.63 27.41
N TYR A 2 2.03 -39.82 26.20
CA TYR A 2 2.62 -38.71 25.43
C TYR A 2 1.51 -38.03 24.64
N ALA A 3 1.27 -36.74 24.91
CA ALA A 3 0.38 -35.93 24.11
C ALA A 3 1.01 -35.76 22.71
N THR A 4 0.40 -36.40 21.72
CA THR A 4 0.66 -36.09 20.31
C THR A 4 0.20 -34.66 20.08
N LYS A 5 1.14 -33.70 20.08
CA LYS A 5 0.90 -32.38 19.51
C LYS A 5 0.69 -32.58 18.02
N THR A 6 -0.54 -32.85 17.61
CA THR A 6 -0.97 -32.77 16.21
C THR A 6 -0.72 -31.35 15.77
N THR A 7 0.43 -31.12 15.16
CA THR A 7 0.79 -29.86 14.52
C THR A 7 0.00 -29.85 13.21
N ALA A 8 -1.31 -29.56 13.31
CA ALA A 8 -2.16 -29.44 12.15
C ALA A 8 -1.57 -28.35 11.25
N LYS A 9 -1.14 -28.74 10.05
CA LYS A 9 -0.64 -27.80 9.05
C LYS A 9 -1.73 -26.76 8.81
N PRO A 10 -1.44 -25.45 8.91
CA PRO A 10 -2.47 -24.43 8.71
C PRO A 10 -3.04 -24.58 7.30
N LEU A 11 -4.37 -24.64 7.22
CA LEU A 11 -5.08 -24.80 5.95
C LEU A 11 -4.84 -23.54 5.10
N LEU A 12 -4.06 -23.68 4.04
CA LEU A 12 -3.76 -22.62 3.09
C LEU A 12 -4.96 -22.43 2.15
N LEU A 13 -5.47 -21.21 2.08
CA LEU A 13 -6.59 -20.87 1.20
C LEU A 13 -6.11 -20.25 -0.10
N TRP A 14 -5.10 -19.39 -0.01
CA TRP A 14 -4.62 -18.62 -1.15
C TRP A 14 -3.17 -18.19 -0.95
N ARG A 15 -2.47 -17.95 -2.06
CA ARG A 15 -1.13 -17.35 -2.11
C ARG A 15 -1.01 -16.43 -3.33
N GLY A 16 -0.32 -15.31 -3.17
CA GLY A 16 -0.02 -14.39 -4.25
C GLY A 16 1.30 -13.69 -4.05
N SER A 17 1.79 -13.06 -5.11
CA SER A 17 3.05 -12.33 -5.10
C SER A 17 2.80 -10.83 -5.09
N THR A 18 3.61 -10.10 -4.33
CA THR A 18 3.69 -8.64 -4.34
C THR A 18 4.54 -8.15 -5.51
N LEU A 19 4.51 -6.84 -5.80
CA LEU A 19 5.38 -6.24 -6.82
C LEU A 19 6.88 -6.44 -6.51
N ASP A 20 7.23 -6.44 -5.22
CA ASP A 20 8.60 -6.71 -4.74
C ASP A 20 8.96 -8.21 -4.63
N ASN A 21 8.18 -9.09 -5.25
CA ASN A 21 8.39 -10.55 -5.26
C ASN A 21 8.36 -11.23 -3.87
N PHE A 22 7.61 -10.66 -2.91
CA PHE A 22 7.25 -11.39 -1.68
C PHE A 22 6.02 -12.25 -1.93
N THR A 23 5.98 -13.44 -1.34
CA THR A 23 4.79 -14.30 -1.37
C THR A 23 3.97 -14.06 -0.12
N LEU A 24 2.76 -13.54 -0.28
CA LEU A 24 1.77 -13.48 0.79
C LEU A 24 0.84 -14.68 0.74
N GLN A 25 0.60 -15.27 1.91
CA GLN A 25 -0.25 -16.44 2.09
C GLN A 25 -1.44 -16.05 2.96
N LEU A 26 -2.62 -16.54 2.59
CA LEU A 26 -3.83 -16.46 3.40
C LEU A 26 -4.18 -17.86 3.89
N THR A 27 -4.12 -18.05 5.21
CA THR A 27 -4.57 -19.28 5.87
C THR A 27 -6.00 -19.13 6.36
N GLN A 28 -6.65 -20.25 6.68
CA GLN A 28 -7.99 -20.22 7.29
C GLN A 28 -8.03 -19.38 8.57
N SER A 29 -7.00 -19.44 9.41
CA SER A 29 -6.91 -18.63 10.62
C SER A 29 -6.75 -17.14 10.31
N GLY A 30 -5.93 -16.81 9.32
CA GLY A 30 -5.74 -15.42 8.87
C GLY A 30 -7.02 -14.84 8.27
N LEU A 31 -7.75 -15.62 7.48
CA LEU A 31 -9.05 -15.22 6.95
C LEU A 31 -10.04 -14.93 8.08
N SER A 32 -10.15 -15.83 9.07
CA SER A 32 -11.03 -15.61 10.23
C SER A 32 -10.67 -14.34 11.00
N GLN A 33 -9.37 -14.03 11.16
CA GLN A 33 -8.91 -12.80 11.82
C GLN A 33 -9.28 -11.55 11.02
N VAL A 34 -9.02 -11.54 9.71
CA VAL A 34 -9.40 -10.42 8.84
C VAL A 34 -10.92 -10.23 8.87
N MET A 35 -11.69 -11.32 8.78
CA MET A 35 -13.15 -11.27 8.86
C MET A 35 -13.66 -10.71 10.19
N ALA A 36 -13.04 -11.07 11.32
CA ALA A 36 -13.39 -10.52 12.63
C ALA A 36 -13.13 -9.01 12.73
N HIS A 37 -12.20 -8.47 11.93
CA HIS A 37 -11.89 -7.05 11.88
C HIS A 37 -12.74 -6.26 10.86
N LEU A 38 -13.35 -6.92 9.86
CA LEU A 38 -14.19 -6.26 8.85
C LEU A 38 -15.32 -5.44 9.47
N THR A 39 -15.95 -5.94 10.53
CA THR A 39 -17.05 -5.25 11.21
C THR A 39 -16.62 -3.95 11.90
N LYS A 40 -15.32 -3.81 12.18
CA LYS A 40 -14.73 -2.62 12.83
C LYS A 40 -14.07 -1.67 11.82
N GLN A 41 -14.05 -2.02 10.53
CA GLN A 41 -13.37 -1.27 9.49
C GLN A 41 -14.33 -1.02 8.30
N PRO A 42 -15.13 0.07 8.33
CA PRO A 42 -16.15 0.33 7.32
C PRO A 42 -15.57 0.39 5.90
N TYR A 43 -14.42 1.04 5.70
CA TYR A 43 -13.78 1.14 4.39
C TYR A 43 -13.30 -0.19 3.81
N LEU A 44 -12.83 -1.10 4.67
CA LEU A 44 -12.45 -2.45 4.22
C LEU A 44 -13.69 -3.26 3.87
N LYS A 45 -14.79 -3.08 4.62
CA LYS A 45 -16.08 -3.71 4.31
C LYS A 45 -16.61 -3.26 2.95
N ASP A 46 -16.57 -1.97 2.64
CA ASP A 46 -17.05 -1.44 1.36
C ASP A 46 -16.21 -1.96 0.18
N PHE A 47 -14.88 -2.03 0.36
CA PHE A 47 -13.99 -2.63 -0.62
C PHE A 47 -14.28 -4.11 -0.87
N VAL A 48 -14.54 -4.88 0.20
CA VAL A 48 -14.92 -6.30 0.09
C VAL A 48 -16.30 -6.47 -0.54
N ALA A 49 -17.25 -5.58 -0.25
CA ALA A 49 -18.60 -5.62 -0.79
C ALA A 49 -18.61 -5.54 -2.33
N GLY A 50 -17.68 -4.78 -2.92
CA GLY A 50 -17.50 -4.72 -4.38
C GLY A 50 -17.16 -6.06 -5.03
N ASN A 51 -16.62 -7.02 -4.27
CA ASN A 51 -16.27 -8.36 -4.73
C ASN A 51 -17.25 -9.45 -4.22
N TYR A 52 -18.37 -9.07 -3.60
CA TYR A 52 -19.29 -10.01 -2.97
C TYR A 52 -20.27 -10.63 -3.97
N THR A 53 -20.15 -11.94 -4.19
CA THR A 53 -21.05 -12.73 -5.05
C THR A 53 -21.86 -13.76 -4.25
N GLY A 54 -22.25 -13.44 -3.01
CA GLY A 54 -22.98 -14.35 -2.11
C GLY A 54 -22.11 -15.18 -1.16
N ASN A 55 -20.78 -15.13 -1.29
CA ASN A 55 -19.84 -15.83 -0.42
C ASN A 55 -18.81 -14.86 0.17
N LEU A 56 -18.95 -14.54 1.46
CA LEU A 56 -18.12 -13.53 2.13
C LEU A 56 -16.65 -13.98 2.27
N PRO A 57 -16.34 -15.21 2.73
CA PRO A 57 -14.97 -15.76 2.69
C PRO A 57 -14.28 -15.59 1.33
N ALA A 58 -14.98 -15.92 0.24
CA ALA A 58 -14.44 -15.80 -1.11
C ALA A 58 -14.24 -14.33 -1.53
N ALA A 59 -15.16 -13.44 -1.16
CA ALA A 59 -15.05 -12.01 -1.43
C ALA A 59 -13.84 -11.39 -0.72
N VAL A 60 -13.61 -11.77 0.54
CA VAL A 60 -12.44 -11.32 1.32
C VAL A 60 -11.15 -11.84 0.69
N ALA A 61 -11.08 -13.13 0.38
CA ALA A 61 -9.91 -13.72 -0.25
C ALA A 61 -9.57 -13.05 -1.60
N SER A 62 -10.59 -12.79 -2.43
CA SER A 62 -10.42 -12.13 -3.73
C SER A 62 -9.97 -10.67 -3.58
N SER A 63 -10.54 -9.96 -2.61
CA SER A 63 -10.16 -8.57 -2.30
C SER A 63 -8.71 -8.48 -1.82
N LEU A 64 -8.29 -9.41 -0.95
CA LEU A 64 -6.90 -9.52 -0.49
C LEU A 64 -5.95 -9.91 -1.61
N ALA A 65 -6.39 -10.77 -2.52
CA ALA A 65 -5.61 -11.15 -3.69
C ALA A 65 -5.30 -9.93 -4.58
N ARG A 66 -6.30 -9.08 -4.82
CA ARG A 66 -6.13 -7.82 -5.54
C ARG A 66 -5.17 -6.88 -4.83
N LEU A 67 -5.37 -6.62 -3.53
CA LEU A 67 -4.45 -5.77 -2.76
C LEU A 67 -3.01 -6.29 -2.76
N THR A 68 -2.82 -7.61 -2.72
CA THR A 68 -1.47 -8.18 -2.74
C THR A 68 -0.75 -7.94 -4.05
N GLN A 69 -1.45 -8.00 -5.19
CA GLN A 69 -0.84 -7.82 -6.51
C GLN A 69 -0.20 -6.44 -6.67
N ASP A 70 -0.79 -5.41 -6.05
CA ASP A 70 -0.31 -4.03 -6.10
C ASP A 70 0.50 -3.64 -4.85
N ALA A 71 0.79 -4.59 -3.96
CA ALA A 71 1.47 -4.31 -2.71
C ALA A 71 2.99 -4.14 -2.88
N LEU A 72 3.56 -3.21 -2.12
CA LEU A 72 4.99 -2.97 -1.96
C LEU A 72 5.39 -3.17 -0.50
N TYR A 73 6.59 -3.69 -0.29
CA TYR A 73 7.15 -3.88 1.05
C TYR A 73 7.67 -2.56 1.60
N VAL A 74 7.19 -2.17 2.79
CA VAL A 74 7.52 -0.86 3.39
C VAL A 74 8.41 -1.02 4.62
N GLY A 75 8.32 -2.15 5.33
CA GLY A 75 9.17 -2.38 6.49
C GLY A 75 8.77 -3.58 7.33
N THR A 76 9.49 -3.77 8.43
CA THR A 76 9.21 -4.81 9.41
C THR A 76 9.06 -4.19 10.79
N ILE A 77 7.97 -4.54 11.47
CA ILE A 77 7.71 -4.22 12.87
C ILE A 77 8.05 -5.47 13.69
N SER A 78 8.80 -5.28 14.77
CA SER A 78 9.01 -6.33 15.76
C SER A 78 8.01 -6.14 16.90
N ASP A 79 7.21 -7.16 17.19
CA ASP A 79 6.36 -7.17 18.37
C ASP A 79 7.23 -7.51 19.60
N PRO A 80 7.41 -6.57 20.55
CA PRO A 80 8.26 -6.78 21.71
C PRO A 80 7.76 -7.90 22.64
N ASN A 81 6.46 -8.22 22.61
CA ASN A 81 5.87 -9.22 23.51
C ASN A 81 6.01 -10.64 22.98
N SER A 82 5.95 -10.82 21.66
CA SER A 82 5.95 -12.14 21.02
C SER A 82 7.26 -12.47 20.29
N ASN A 83 8.18 -11.49 20.19
CA ASN A 83 9.38 -11.54 19.36
C ASN A 83 9.09 -11.90 17.88
N GLN A 84 7.83 -11.71 17.45
CA GLN A 84 7.42 -11.98 16.08
C GLN A 84 7.75 -10.79 15.20
N LYS A 85 8.17 -11.10 13.97
CA LYS A 85 8.45 -10.10 12.93
C LYS A 85 7.26 -9.99 12.01
N ILE A 86 6.61 -8.83 12.05
CA ILE A 86 5.47 -8.48 11.21
C ILE A 86 5.99 -7.64 10.05
N ARG A 87 5.92 -8.16 8.84
CA ARG A 87 6.15 -7.38 7.63
C ARG A 87 4.94 -6.52 7.32
N VAL A 88 5.22 -5.33 6.83
CA VAL A 88 4.24 -4.32 6.47
C VAL A 88 4.36 -4.09 4.98
N PHE A 89 3.23 -4.23 4.30
CA PHE A 89 3.10 -3.93 2.89
C PHE A 89 2.06 -2.85 2.70
N GLU A 90 2.26 -1.97 1.74
CA GLU A 90 1.30 -0.93 1.35
C GLU A 90 0.84 -1.17 -0.08
N SER A 91 -0.45 -1.02 -0.34
CA SER A 91 -1.08 -1.20 -1.63
C SER A 91 -2.02 -0.04 -1.88
N THR A 92 -1.88 0.60 -3.03
CA THR A 92 -2.77 1.68 -3.46
C THR A 92 -3.74 1.10 -4.49
N THR A 93 -5.04 1.20 -4.18
CA THR A 93 -6.09 0.78 -5.12
C THR A 93 -6.30 1.80 -6.23
N GLU A 94 -6.93 1.40 -7.34
CA GLU A 94 -7.31 2.29 -8.46
C GLU A 94 -8.14 3.50 -8.01
N SER A 95 -8.89 3.38 -6.91
CA SER A 95 -9.68 4.46 -6.31
C SER A 95 -8.84 5.45 -5.48
N GLY A 96 -7.50 5.29 -5.43
CA GLY A 96 -6.59 6.14 -4.65
C GLY A 96 -6.66 5.89 -3.13
N SER A 97 -7.22 4.76 -2.70
CA SER A 97 -7.23 4.36 -1.29
C SER A 97 -6.02 3.50 -0.98
N ASP A 98 -5.26 3.91 0.05
CA ASP A 98 -4.06 3.22 0.51
C ASP A 98 -4.40 2.21 1.61
N TYR A 99 -4.01 0.96 1.40
CA TYR A 99 -4.18 -0.13 2.34
C TYR A 99 -2.84 -0.61 2.85
N GLN A 100 -2.80 -0.99 4.13
CA GLN A 100 -1.67 -1.62 4.75
C GLN A 100 -2.00 -3.07 5.10
N ILE A 101 -1.17 -3.99 4.61
CA ILE A 101 -1.24 -5.41 4.88
C ILE A 101 -0.17 -5.75 5.91
N LEU A 102 -0.60 -6.31 7.04
CA LEU A 102 0.28 -6.83 8.08
C LEU A 102 0.38 -8.34 7.91
N ALA A 103 1.61 -8.84 7.78
CA ALA A 103 1.86 -10.26 7.57
C ALA A 103 2.99 -10.78 8.48
N LEU A 104 2.77 -11.95 9.09
CA LEU A 104 3.79 -12.64 9.87
C LEU A 104 4.86 -13.24 8.96
N THR A 105 6.12 -13.04 9.31
CA THR A 105 7.25 -13.60 8.57
C THR A 105 7.28 -15.12 8.73
N VAL A 106 7.22 -15.85 7.61
CA VAL A 106 7.41 -17.32 7.57
C VAL A 106 8.82 -17.67 7.11
N SER A 107 9.29 -16.99 6.07
CA SER A 107 10.63 -17.17 5.52
C SER A 107 11.20 -15.84 5.00
N LYS A 108 12.34 -15.88 4.31
CA LYS A 108 12.97 -14.69 3.73
C LYS A 108 12.04 -13.92 2.80
N THR A 109 11.22 -14.61 2.02
CA THR A 109 10.32 -14.00 1.03
C THR A 109 8.84 -14.34 1.26
N GLU A 110 8.53 -15.28 2.15
CA GLU A 110 7.15 -15.68 2.42
C GLU A 110 6.62 -15.07 3.72
N SER A 111 5.34 -14.71 3.71
CA SER A 111 4.63 -14.17 4.88
C SER A 111 3.16 -14.53 4.89
N THR A 112 2.56 -14.63 6.08
CA THR A 112 1.15 -14.97 6.27
C THR A 112 0.36 -13.75 6.68
N ILE A 113 -0.68 -13.40 5.93
CA ILE A 113 -1.54 -12.25 6.22
C ILE A 113 -2.27 -12.47 7.54
N ILE A 114 -2.20 -11.47 8.43
CA ILE A 114 -2.91 -11.47 9.72
C ILE A 114 -3.90 -10.32 9.85
N SER A 115 -3.68 -9.21 9.15
CA SER A 115 -4.56 -8.06 9.21
C SER A 115 -4.39 -7.17 8.00
N VAL A 116 -5.45 -6.46 7.63
CA VAL A 116 -5.45 -5.39 6.63
C VAL A 116 -6.18 -4.19 7.22
N ARG A 117 -5.70 -3.00 6.90
CA ARG A 117 -6.34 -1.74 7.32
C ARG A 117 -6.14 -0.65 6.27
N LEU A 118 -7.06 0.30 6.23
CA LEU A 118 -6.87 1.53 5.48
C LEU A 118 -5.80 2.40 6.18
N VAL A 119 -4.88 2.97 5.41
CA VAL A 119 -3.98 4.02 5.87
C VAL A 119 -4.74 5.34 5.69
N PRO A 120 -4.99 6.11 6.77
CA PRO A 120 -5.57 7.44 6.60
C PRO A 120 -4.62 8.26 5.73
N GLN A 121 -5.14 8.90 4.67
CA GLN A 121 -4.35 9.75 3.78
C GLN A 121 -3.52 10.70 4.63
N ARG A 122 -2.20 10.64 4.48
CA ARG A 122 -1.33 11.66 5.07
C ARG A 122 -1.71 12.95 4.37
N GLU A 123 -2.33 13.89 5.09
CA GLU A 123 -2.33 15.27 4.63
C GLU A 123 -0.85 15.60 4.35
N GLU A 124 -0.55 15.99 3.10
CA GLU A 124 0.75 16.52 2.72
C GLU A 124 1.00 17.77 3.57
N THR A 125 1.51 17.57 4.78
CA THR A 125 2.15 18.64 5.52
C THR A 125 3.44 18.90 4.80
N GLU A 126 3.42 19.94 3.96
CA GLU A 126 4.61 20.68 3.53
C GLU A 126 5.53 20.82 4.75
N TYR A 127 6.55 19.98 4.83
CA TYR A 127 7.67 20.24 5.73
C TYR A 127 8.48 21.36 5.09
N PHE A 128 8.02 22.59 5.28
CA PHE A 128 8.90 23.73 5.38
C PHE A 128 9.91 23.41 6.48
N LEU A 129 11.13 23.10 6.07
CA LEU A 129 12.29 23.15 6.94
C LEU A 129 12.42 24.58 7.49
N GLY A 130 12.18 24.78 8.78
CA GLY A 130 12.56 26.03 9.44
C GLY A 130 11.90 26.32 10.78
N ALA A 131 12.56 25.89 11.87
CA ALA A 131 12.41 26.37 13.26
C ALA A 131 11.11 25.93 13.98
N VAL A 132 11.11 25.38 15.20
CA VAL A 132 11.96 25.63 16.38
C VAL A 132 12.05 24.34 17.20
N ILE A 133 13.30 23.98 17.54
CA ILE A 133 13.63 23.04 18.60
C ILE A 133 13.35 23.71 19.94
N LYS A 134 12.48 23.12 20.78
CA LYS A 134 12.59 23.22 22.23
C LYS A 134 12.14 21.89 22.86
N GLY A 135 13.10 21.12 23.35
CA GLY A 135 12.89 20.13 24.39
C GLY A 135 13.18 18.68 24.01
N LEU A 136 14.38 18.25 24.37
CA LEU A 136 14.85 16.87 24.61
C LEU A 136 15.21 15.97 23.40
N GLY A 137 16.49 15.59 23.38
CA GLY A 137 16.88 14.22 23.04
C GLY A 137 17.63 14.03 21.74
N THR A 138 18.88 14.48 21.73
CA THR A 138 19.92 14.26 20.71
C THR A 138 19.91 12.87 20.05
N ILE A 139 19.78 12.82 18.71
CA ILE A 139 20.45 11.79 17.90
C ILE A 139 21.15 12.52 16.76
N ALA A 140 22.47 12.54 16.82
CA ALA A 140 23.33 13.20 15.85
C ALA A 140 23.32 12.42 14.53
N THR A 141 22.90 13.06 13.43
CA THR A 141 23.27 12.63 12.08
C THR A 141 24.26 13.65 11.51
N LYS A 142 25.53 13.29 11.60
CA LYS A 142 26.64 14.01 10.99
C LYS A 142 26.63 13.73 9.49
N VAL A 143 26.07 14.63 8.69
CA VAL A 143 26.37 14.70 7.25
C VAL A 143 26.61 16.16 6.90
N ALA A 144 27.88 16.50 6.66
CA ALA A 144 28.30 17.82 6.22
C ALA A 144 27.89 18.04 4.73
N PRO A 145 27.30 19.19 4.37
CA PRO A 145 27.06 19.53 2.96
C PRO A 145 28.33 20.12 2.34
N LYS A 146 28.86 19.50 1.29
CA LYS A 146 29.96 20.05 0.48
C LYS A 146 29.38 20.87 -0.68
N VAL A 147 29.23 22.17 -0.42
CA VAL A 147 29.36 23.36 -1.31
C VAL A 147 28.89 23.27 -2.78
N LEU A 148 27.84 24.05 -3.09
CA LEU A 148 27.49 24.58 -4.43
C LEU A 148 28.52 25.63 -4.93
N PRO A 149 28.64 25.83 -6.25
CA PRO A 149 28.86 27.16 -6.81
C PRO A 149 27.63 27.69 -7.58
N LYS A 150 27.39 29.00 -7.40
CA LYS A 150 26.36 29.85 -8.02
C LYS A 150 26.73 30.29 -9.45
N ILE A 151 25.75 30.95 -10.08
CA ILE A 151 25.78 31.98 -11.15
C ILE A 151 25.09 31.46 -12.44
N GLY A 152 24.13 32.12 -13.08
CA GLY A 152 23.70 33.51 -13.00
C GLY A 152 22.36 33.81 -13.69
N LYS A 153 21.93 35.06 -13.50
CA LYS A 153 20.66 35.70 -13.90
C LYS A 153 20.50 35.92 -15.41
N ALA A 154 19.24 36.21 -15.78
CA ALA A 154 18.68 36.85 -16.99
C ALA A 154 17.99 35.86 -17.96
N ALA A 155 16.79 36.09 -18.50
CA ALA A 155 16.02 37.32 -18.70
C ALA A 155 14.50 37.05 -18.71
N SER A 156 13.74 38.07 -18.28
CA SER A 156 12.28 38.16 -18.36
C SER A 156 11.80 38.65 -19.74
N ARG A 157 10.49 38.45 -20.00
CA ARG A 157 9.63 38.91 -21.12
C ARG A 157 9.53 37.90 -22.27
N THR A 158 8.34 37.45 -22.71
CA THR A 158 7.20 38.29 -23.15
C THR A 158 5.87 37.53 -23.06
N LEU A 159 4.84 38.20 -22.52
CA LEU A 159 3.42 37.88 -22.63
C LEU A 159 2.94 38.07 -24.08
N GLN A 160 2.11 37.16 -24.64
CA GLN A 160 0.77 37.52 -25.16
C GLN A 160 0.01 36.34 -25.84
N LYS A 161 -1.24 36.18 -25.38
CA LYS A 161 -2.46 35.63 -25.99
C LYS A 161 -2.46 35.30 -27.50
N ALA A 162 -3.01 34.13 -27.85
CA ALA A 162 -4.19 33.99 -28.74
C ALA A 162 -4.68 32.53 -28.85
N ARG A 163 -5.99 32.32 -28.66
CA ARG A 163 -6.84 31.22 -29.18
C ARG A 163 -8.04 31.91 -29.87
N PRO A 164 -8.93 31.24 -30.62
CA PRO A 164 -8.80 30.14 -31.60
C PRO A 164 -9.63 30.44 -32.89
N LEU A 165 -9.75 29.47 -33.82
CA LEU A 165 -10.86 29.18 -34.76
C LEU A 165 -10.43 28.95 -36.22
N GLY A 166 -10.90 27.83 -36.77
CA GLY A 166 -10.80 27.52 -38.19
C GLY A 166 -11.42 26.18 -38.55
N ARG A 167 -12.75 26.10 -38.52
CA ARG A 167 -13.54 25.05 -39.20
C ARG A 167 -13.10 24.92 -40.66
N ARG A 168 -12.90 23.69 -41.15
CA ARG A 168 -13.34 23.34 -42.51
C ARG A 168 -13.81 21.89 -42.57
N THR A 169 -15.03 21.79 -43.05
CA THR A 169 -15.94 20.67 -43.25
C THR A 169 -15.60 19.83 -44.50
N LEU A 170 -15.75 18.51 -44.36
CA LEU A 170 -16.47 17.53 -45.20
C LEU A 170 -16.28 17.43 -46.73
N GLN A 171 -16.48 16.17 -47.16
CA GLN A 171 -16.78 15.61 -48.50
C GLN A 171 -15.56 14.97 -49.21
N LYS A 172 -15.64 13.77 -49.79
CA LYS A 172 -16.74 12.83 -50.03
C LYS A 172 -16.16 11.47 -50.45
N ALA A 173 -16.93 10.43 -50.19
CA ALA A 173 -16.90 9.07 -50.74
C ALA A 173 -16.38 8.91 -52.18
N ARG A 174 -15.85 7.72 -52.49
CA ARG A 174 -16.36 6.87 -53.60
C ARG A 174 -16.06 5.36 -53.39
N PRO A 175 -16.85 4.47 -54.02
CA PRO A 175 -17.05 3.08 -53.65
C PRO A 175 -16.21 2.07 -54.48
N LEU A 176 -16.46 0.78 -54.21
CA LEU A 176 -16.09 -0.44 -54.95
C LEU A 176 -15.95 -0.27 -56.46
#